data_AF-A0A6S6UH66-F1
#
_entry.id   AF-A0A6S6UH66-F1
#
_cell.length_a   1.000
_cell.length_b   1.000
_cell.length_c   1.000
_cell.angle_alpha   90.00
_cell.angle_beta   90.00
_cell.angle_gamma   90.00
#
_symmetry.space_group_name_H-M   'P 1'
#
loop_
_entity.id
_entity.type
_entity.pdbx_description
1 polymer ?
#
loop_
_entity_poly.entity_id
_entity_poly.type
_entity_poly.pdbx_seq_one_letter_code
_entity_poly.pdbx_strand_id
1 'polypeptide(L)'
;MLGTFLGAVSVVGCSTNTINEGRNLSASGIAYTESVNALLDETIKQVIDFDSQELLITRIGSNPRRMLKEKNKVLSELIKEIDLFRYQMSLMQSYFVNLQSVSDSVVSEQTGESIGSISSAISRLNDLSKNNKHSGYDYTDIDEEQHRYIGTLAGMLMQANYAANIKATLKRDAPIIGTQLLLQEKQLDNILGILKARIAIGNKIYLNENVMAPYIDMDNPVDQEMWVENRRHWFRLQQVTPIFEKVQEAQKALRVSWEDILRGKKDAGAVSTMLIDIDEFVSTLHALEKAKAAKRIEQAGQID
;
A
#
# COMPACT_ATOMS: atom_id res chain seq x y z
N MET A 1 -11.01 50.04 51.33
CA MET A 1 -10.91 49.88 49.86
C MET A 1 -10.40 48.48 49.59
N LEU A 2 -11.29 47.54 49.31
CA LEU A 2 -10.98 46.17 48.89
C LEU A 2 -11.18 46.12 47.38
N GLY A 3 -10.08 46.04 46.63
CA GLY A 3 -10.08 45.94 45.17
C GLY A 3 -10.01 44.48 44.75
N THR A 4 -11.12 43.94 44.26
CA THR A 4 -11.22 42.59 43.69
C THR A 4 -10.69 42.61 42.26
N PHE A 5 -9.53 42.00 42.03
CA PHE A 5 -9.02 41.74 40.67
C PHE A 5 -9.69 40.47 40.12
N LEU A 6 -10.68 40.64 39.23
CA LEU A 6 -11.16 39.56 38.37
C LEU A 6 -10.09 39.30 37.29
N GLY A 7 -9.34 38.22 37.43
CA GLY A 7 -8.47 37.69 36.39
C GLY A 7 -9.32 36.96 35.34
N ALA A 8 -9.46 37.56 34.15
CA ALA A 8 -9.97 36.88 32.97
C ALA A 8 -8.94 35.85 32.49
N VAL A 9 -9.18 34.58 32.76
CA VAL A 9 -8.43 33.47 32.17
C VAL A 9 -8.97 33.26 30.75
N SER A 10 -8.23 33.77 29.76
CA SER A 10 -8.54 33.62 28.35
C SER A 10 -8.45 32.15 27.92
N VAL A 11 -9.60 31.58 27.55
CA VAL A 11 -9.75 30.24 26.97
C VAL A 11 -9.24 30.27 25.52
N VAL A 12 -7.91 30.19 25.33
CA VAL A 12 -7.28 30.13 23.98
C VAL A 12 -6.64 28.75 23.70
N GLY A 13 -6.74 27.81 24.64
CA GLY A 13 -6.04 26.51 24.56
C GLY A 13 -6.72 25.37 23.82
N CYS A 14 -7.92 25.54 23.25
CA CYS A 14 -8.67 24.42 22.65
C CYS A 14 -8.54 24.31 21.11
N SER A 15 -8.13 25.36 20.39
CA SER A 15 -8.11 25.33 18.91
C SER A 15 -6.82 24.76 18.30
N THR A 16 -5.69 24.82 19.02
CA THR A 16 -4.39 24.35 18.54
C THR A 16 -4.31 22.84 18.41
N ASN A 17 -5.10 22.08 19.15
CA ASN A 17 -5.04 20.62 19.15
C ASN A 17 -5.70 20.00 17.90
N THR A 18 -6.83 20.55 17.44
CA THR A 18 -7.56 20.01 16.28
C THR A 18 -6.83 20.21 14.95
N ILE A 19 -6.00 21.26 14.86
CA ILE A 19 -5.16 21.52 13.68
C ILE A 19 -4.06 20.47 13.55
N ASN A 20 -3.45 20.07 14.67
CA ASN A 20 -2.41 19.04 14.67
C ASN A 20 -2.97 17.65 14.30
N GLU A 21 -4.21 17.35 14.65
CA GLU A 21 -4.88 16.08 14.29
C GLU A 21 -5.08 15.94 12.77
N GLY A 22 -5.57 16.99 12.11
CA GLY A 22 -5.71 17.00 10.65
C GLY A 22 -4.37 16.83 9.92
N ARG A 23 -3.30 17.47 10.43
CA ARG A 23 -1.93 17.28 9.91
C ARG A 23 -1.44 15.86 10.06
N ASN A 24 -1.65 15.23 11.22
CA ASN A 24 -1.18 13.87 11.49
C ASN A 24 -1.85 12.85 10.56
N LEU A 25 -3.15 13.02 10.27
CA LEU A 25 -3.84 12.19 9.28
C LEU A 25 -3.29 12.36 7.89
N SER A 26 -3.19 13.60 7.43
CA SER A 26 -2.70 13.86 6.10
C SER A 26 -1.30 13.30 5.93
N ALA A 27 -0.41 13.52 6.90
CA ALA A 27 0.93 12.94 6.90
C ALA A 27 0.91 11.41 6.87
N SER A 28 0.08 10.77 7.71
CA SER A 28 -0.06 9.31 7.76
C SER A 28 -0.63 8.73 6.48
N GLY A 29 -1.63 9.39 5.89
CA GLY A 29 -2.25 9.02 4.63
C GLY A 29 -1.29 9.16 3.45
N ILE A 30 -0.52 10.25 3.40
CA ILE A 30 0.54 10.45 2.40
C ILE A 30 1.57 9.33 2.50
N ALA A 31 2.15 9.15 3.70
CA ALA A 31 3.19 8.14 3.92
C ALA A 31 2.69 6.72 3.62
N TYR A 32 1.45 6.39 3.97
CA TYR A 32 0.82 5.13 3.59
C TYR A 32 0.72 4.97 2.07
N THR A 33 0.16 5.96 1.37
CA THR A 33 0.01 5.87 -0.09
C THR A 33 1.35 5.78 -0.82
N GLU A 34 2.41 6.43 -0.31
CA GLU A 34 3.77 6.31 -0.84
C GLU A 34 4.34 4.91 -0.62
N SER A 35 4.23 4.39 0.60
CA SER A 35 4.73 3.06 0.98
C SER A 35 4.05 1.96 0.16
N VAL A 36 2.72 2.03 0.01
CA VAL A 36 1.97 1.07 -0.81
C VAL A 36 2.30 1.22 -2.29
N ASN A 37 2.46 2.43 -2.82
CA ASN A 37 2.89 2.59 -4.21
C ASN A 37 4.28 1.98 -4.46
N ALA A 38 5.22 2.15 -3.53
CA ALA A 38 6.54 1.53 -3.62
C ALA A 38 6.46 -0.01 -3.56
N LEU A 39 5.64 -0.54 -2.66
CA LEU A 39 5.34 -1.98 -2.58
C LEU A 39 4.77 -2.52 -3.90
N LEU A 40 3.80 -1.82 -4.51
CA LEU A 40 3.16 -2.23 -5.76
C LEU A 40 4.13 -2.18 -6.94
N ASP A 41 4.99 -1.19 -7.01
CA ASP A 41 6.03 -1.10 -8.03
C ASP A 41 6.99 -2.28 -7.94
N GLU A 42 7.47 -2.57 -6.73
CA GLU A 42 8.37 -3.69 -6.49
C GLU A 42 7.69 -5.05 -6.73
N THR A 43 6.40 -5.14 -6.41
CA THR A 43 5.56 -6.30 -6.73
C THR A 43 5.56 -6.62 -8.21
N ILE A 44 5.38 -5.62 -9.08
CA ILE A 44 5.41 -5.81 -10.53
C ILE A 44 6.74 -6.43 -10.96
N LYS A 45 7.86 -5.88 -10.48
CA LYS A 45 9.19 -6.39 -10.80
C LYS A 45 9.37 -7.84 -10.37
N GLN A 46 9.04 -8.17 -9.11
CA GLN A 46 9.23 -9.52 -8.58
C GLN A 46 8.35 -10.56 -9.29
N VAL A 47 7.11 -10.20 -9.61
CA VAL A 47 6.23 -11.13 -10.33
C VAL A 47 6.73 -11.38 -11.75
N ILE A 48 7.20 -10.36 -12.47
CA ILE A 48 7.84 -10.53 -13.80
C ILE A 48 9.06 -11.44 -13.71
N ASP A 49 9.91 -11.22 -12.70
CA ASP A 49 11.11 -12.00 -12.46
C ASP A 49 10.79 -13.48 -12.20
N PHE A 50 9.86 -13.77 -11.29
CA PHE A 50 9.49 -15.14 -10.95
C PHE A 50 8.78 -15.85 -12.11
N ASP A 51 7.89 -15.16 -12.82
CA ASP A 51 7.22 -15.72 -14.00
C ASP A 51 8.24 -16.05 -15.11
N SER A 52 9.23 -15.16 -15.32
CA SER A 52 10.32 -15.39 -16.29
C SER A 52 11.19 -16.59 -15.91
N GLN A 53 11.53 -16.74 -14.62
CA GLN A 53 12.28 -17.91 -14.14
C GLN A 53 11.49 -19.20 -14.29
N GLU A 54 10.19 -19.18 -13.95
CA GLU A 54 9.29 -20.32 -14.12
C GLU A 54 9.23 -20.74 -15.60
N LEU A 55 9.11 -19.78 -16.53
CA LEU A 55 9.12 -20.02 -17.97
C LEU A 55 10.43 -20.68 -18.45
N LEU A 56 11.58 -20.27 -17.91
CA LEU A 56 12.88 -20.86 -18.27
C LEU A 56 13.00 -22.33 -17.86
N ILE A 57 12.41 -22.69 -16.73
CA ILE A 57 12.42 -24.07 -16.21
C ILE A 57 11.40 -24.94 -16.95
N THR A 58 10.19 -24.42 -17.19
CA THR A 58 9.06 -25.16 -17.76
C THR A 58 9.06 -25.21 -19.30
N ARG A 59 10.03 -24.59 -19.96
CA ARG A 59 10.15 -24.60 -21.43
C ARG A 59 10.43 -26.00 -22.01
N ILE A 60 11.02 -26.90 -21.24
CA ILE A 60 11.39 -28.25 -21.68
C ILE A 60 10.15 -29.15 -21.56
N GLY A 61 9.50 -29.46 -22.70
CA GLY A 61 8.36 -30.40 -22.77
C GLY A 61 6.99 -29.77 -23.05
N SER A 62 6.89 -28.45 -23.15
CA SER A 62 5.66 -27.72 -23.52
C SER A 62 5.77 -27.12 -24.94
N ASN A 63 4.65 -26.63 -25.51
CA ASN A 63 4.70 -25.75 -26.69
C ASN A 63 5.11 -24.35 -26.19
N PRO A 64 6.39 -23.93 -26.34
CA PRO A 64 6.90 -22.77 -25.60
C PRO A 64 6.23 -21.48 -26.04
N ARG A 65 5.84 -21.38 -27.32
CA ARG A 65 5.14 -20.23 -27.87
C ARG A 65 3.75 -20.06 -27.26
N ARG A 66 3.00 -21.16 -27.09
CA ARG A 66 1.67 -21.11 -26.46
C ARG A 66 1.79 -20.73 -24.99
N MET A 67 2.70 -21.38 -24.26
CA MET A 67 2.91 -21.13 -22.84
C MET A 67 3.33 -19.67 -22.57
N LEU A 68 4.30 -19.15 -23.32
CA LEU A 68 4.74 -17.76 -23.21
C LEU A 68 3.58 -16.79 -23.47
N LYS A 69 2.75 -17.05 -24.49
CA LYS A 69 1.58 -16.22 -24.80
C LYS A 69 0.55 -16.22 -23.67
N GLU A 70 0.27 -17.39 -23.07
CA GLU A 70 -0.67 -17.54 -21.95
C GLU A 70 -0.16 -16.83 -20.70
N LYS A 71 1.11 -17.04 -20.33
CA LYS A 71 1.75 -16.41 -19.18
C LYS A 71 1.81 -14.88 -19.34
N ASN A 72 2.23 -14.38 -20.50
CA ASN A 72 2.24 -12.94 -20.78
C ASN A 72 0.85 -12.31 -20.69
N LYS A 73 -0.21 -13.02 -21.11
CA LYS A 73 -1.59 -12.54 -20.99
C LYS A 73 -1.98 -12.38 -19.52
N VAL A 74 -1.78 -13.43 -18.71
CA VAL A 74 -2.10 -13.42 -17.27
C VAL A 74 -1.29 -12.34 -16.54
N LEU A 75 0.00 -12.23 -16.84
CA LEU A 75 0.88 -11.21 -16.27
C LEU A 75 0.43 -9.79 -16.65
N SER A 76 0.04 -9.58 -17.91
CA SER A 76 -0.47 -8.27 -18.37
C SER A 76 -1.79 -7.90 -17.69
N GLU A 77 -2.66 -8.86 -17.41
CA GLU A 77 -3.92 -8.64 -16.68
C GLU A 77 -3.62 -8.25 -15.22
N LEU A 78 -2.72 -8.95 -14.55
CA LEU A 78 -2.27 -8.61 -13.19
C LEU A 78 -1.61 -7.22 -13.12
N ILE A 79 -0.71 -6.89 -14.05
CA ILE A 79 -0.06 -5.58 -14.08
C ILE A 79 -1.09 -4.46 -14.23
N LYS A 80 -2.12 -4.65 -15.09
CA LYS A 80 -3.21 -3.68 -15.22
C LYS A 80 -4.00 -3.50 -13.92
N GLU A 81 -4.25 -4.57 -13.17
CA GLU A 81 -4.91 -4.49 -11.87
C GLU A 81 -4.06 -3.69 -10.86
N ILE A 82 -2.75 -3.96 -10.81
CA ILE A 82 -1.82 -3.24 -9.95
C ILE A 82 -1.72 -1.77 -10.36
N ASP A 83 -1.63 -1.45 -11.65
CA ASP A 83 -1.56 -0.07 -12.14
C ASP A 83 -2.84 0.72 -11.83
N LEU A 84 -4.01 0.09 -11.93
CA LEU A 84 -5.27 0.69 -11.50
C LEU A 84 -5.25 1.01 -10.00
N PHE A 85 -4.72 0.09 -9.19
CA PHE A 85 -4.60 0.29 -7.75
C PHE A 85 -3.60 1.40 -7.39
N ARG A 86 -2.47 1.49 -8.09
CA ARG A 86 -1.51 2.61 -7.98
C ARG A 86 -2.16 3.95 -8.34
N TYR A 87 -2.97 3.98 -9.39
CA TYR A 87 -3.72 5.19 -9.76
C TYR A 87 -4.69 5.62 -8.65
N GLN A 88 -5.40 4.67 -8.03
CA GLN A 88 -6.26 4.95 -6.88
C GLN A 88 -5.44 5.46 -5.67
N MET A 89 -4.25 4.91 -5.42
CA MET A 89 -3.35 5.41 -4.37
C MET A 89 -2.85 6.83 -4.64
N SER A 90 -2.51 7.16 -5.88
CA SER A 90 -2.11 8.52 -6.26
C SER A 90 -3.22 9.56 -6.02
N LEU A 91 -4.47 9.19 -6.30
CA LEU A 91 -5.62 10.05 -5.98
C LEU A 91 -5.82 10.21 -4.46
N MET A 92 -5.66 9.15 -3.69
CA MET A 92 -5.71 9.21 -2.22
C MET A 92 -4.57 10.06 -1.65
N GLN A 93 -3.35 9.92 -2.15
CA GLN A 93 -2.22 10.77 -1.78
C GLN A 93 -2.55 12.24 -2.07
N SER A 94 -3.03 12.53 -3.28
CA SER A 94 -3.44 13.88 -3.69
C SER A 94 -4.52 14.45 -2.77
N TYR A 95 -5.48 13.61 -2.36
CA TYR A 95 -6.51 13.99 -1.39
C TYR A 95 -5.89 14.42 -0.05
N PHE A 96 -5.00 13.60 0.52
CA PHE A 96 -4.38 13.89 1.82
C PHE A 96 -3.44 15.11 1.77
N VAL A 97 -2.68 15.31 0.68
CA VAL A 97 -1.85 16.51 0.47
C VAL A 97 -2.71 17.77 0.44
N ASN A 98 -3.83 17.75 -0.27
CA ASN A 98 -4.72 18.91 -0.33
C ASN A 98 -5.44 19.12 1.01
N LEU A 99 -5.84 18.05 1.70
CA LEU A 99 -6.40 18.14 3.06
C LEU A 99 -5.42 18.79 4.04
N GLN A 100 -4.11 18.47 3.93
CA GLN A 100 -3.05 19.09 4.73
C GLN A 100 -3.00 20.60 4.48
N SER A 101 -3.01 20.99 3.20
CA SER A 101 -2.99 22.41 2.77
C SER A 101 -4.17 23.21 3.33
N VAL A 102 -5.36 22.60 3.42
CA VAL A 102 -6.55 23.24 4.03
C VAL A 102 -6.39 23.39 5.55
N SER A 103 -5.66 22.48 6.21
CA SER A 103 -5.37 22.58 7.65
C SER A 103 -4.31 23.63 7.97
N ASP A 104 -3.42 23.95 7.01
CA ASP A 104 -2.26 24.83 7.21
C ASP A 104 -2.52 26.31 6.89
N SER A 105 -3.50 26.61 6.05
CA SER A 105 -3.74 27.97 5.53
C SER A 105 -4.94 28.63 6.18
N VAL A 106 -4.90 29.97 6.30
CA VAL A 106 -6.10 30.82 6.40
C VAL A 106 -6.77 30.83 5.03
N VAL A 107 -7.30 29.66 4.67
CA VAL A 107 -8.11 29.23 3.51
C VAL A 107 -8.27 30.23 2.37
N SER A 108 -7.71 29.90 1.20
CA SER A 108 -8.25 30.36 -0.08
C SER A 108 -9.31 29.36 -0.58
N GLU A 109 -10.41 29.84 -1.17
CA GLU A 109 -11.49 28.99 -1.71
C GLU A 109 -10.98 27.94 -2.72
N GLN A 110 -9.88 28.26 -3.41
CA GLN A 110 -9.25 27.45 -4.45
C GLN A 110 -8.77 26.06 -3.96
N THR A 111 -8.30 25.94 -2.72
CA THR A 111 -7.88 24.63 -2.17
C THR A 111 -9.08 23.72 -1.90
N GLY A 112 -10.23 24.29 -1.51
CA GLY A 112 -11.46 23.52 -1.27
C GLY A 112 -12.06 22.91 -2.55
N GLU A 113 -12.02 23.66 -3.66
CA GLU A 113 -12.43 23.17 -4.99
C GLU A 113 -11.57 22.01 -5.47
N SER A 114 -10.25 22.11 -5.24
CA SER A 114 -9.29 21.07 -5.63
C SER A 114 -9.59 19.74 -4.93
N ILE A 115 -9.83 19.75 -3.61
CA ILE A 115 -10.22 18.54 -2.86
C ILE A 115 -11.52 17.95 -3.41
N GLY A 116 -12.52 18.78 -3.71
CA GLY A 116 -13.81 18.31 -4.22
C GLY A 116 -13.72 17.63 -5.58
N SER A 117 -12.85 18.12 -6.46
CA SER A 117 -12.57 17.48 -7.74
C SER A 117 -11.92 16.09 -7.55
N ILE A 118 -10.94 15.99 -6.63
CA ILE A 118 -10.26 14.74 -6.30
C ILE A 118 -11.24 13.74 -5.68
N SER A 119 -12.05 14.13 -4.70
CA SER A 119 -13.03 13.22 -4.09
C SER A 119 -14.10 12.77 -5.07
N SER A 120 -14.50 13.64 -6.01
CA SER A 120 -15.39 13.26 -7.11
C SER A 120 -14.75 12.23 -8.05
N ALA A 121 -13.45 12.35 -8.34
CA ALA A 121 -12.71 11.36 -9.11
C ALA A 121 -12.62 10.01 -8.39
N ILE A 122 -12.35 10.03 -7.08
CA ILE A 122 -12.38 8.83 -6.23
C ILE A 122 -13.77 8.20 -6.23
N SER A 123 -14.84 8.99 -6.07
CA SER A 123 -16.22 8.48 -6.10
C SER A 123 -16.54 7.77 -7.41
N ARG A 124 -16.15 8.35 -8.56
CA ARG A 124 -16.34 7.70 -9.87
C ARG A 124 -15.59 6.37 -9.96
N LEU A 125 -14.38 6.28 -9.39
CA LEU A 125 -13.62 5.02 -9.34
C LEU A 125 -14.26 3.99 -8.40
N ASN A 126 -14.80 4.41 -7.27
CA ASN A 126 -15.57 3.54 -6.38
C ASN A 126 -16.76 2.92 -7.14
N ASP A 127 -17.49 3.75 -7.90
CA ASP A 127 -18.65 3.30 -8.69
C ASP A 127 -18.25 2.39 -9.85
N LEU A 128 -17.14 2.69 -10.55
CA LEU A 128 -16.61 1.82 -11.59
C LEU A 128 -16.20 0.46 -11.01
N SER A 129 -15.54 0.46 -9.85
CA SER A 129 -15.10 -0.76 -9.18
C SER A 129 -16.28 -1.66 -8.84
N LYS A 130 -17.41 -1.09 -8.36
CA LYS A 130 -18.66 -1.83 -8.09
C LYS A 130 -19.29 -2.48 -9.33
N ASN A 131 -19.08 -1.90 -10.51
CA ASN A 131 -19.71 -2.38 -11.75
C ASN A 131 -18.81 -3.31 -12.55
N ASN A 132 -17.51 -3.35 -12.27
CA ASN A 132 -16.55 -4.11 -13.05
C ASN A 132 -16.37 -5.53 -12.50
N LYS A 133 -17.17 -6.47 -13.00
CA LYS A 133 -16.99 -7.93 -12.74
C LYS A 133 -15.78 -8.55 -13.48
N HIS A 134 -14.95 -7.73 -14.13
CA HIS A 134 -13.97 -8.18 -15.12
C HIS A 134 -12.75 -8.92 -14.54
N SER A 135 -12.49 -8.84 -13.23
CA SER A 135 -11.29 -9.44 -12.61
C SER A 135 -11.50 -10.87 -12.11
N GLY A 136 -12.70 -11.46 -12.20
CA GLY A 136 -12.97 -12.79 -11.58
C GLY A 136 -12.93 -12.78 -10.05
N TYR A 137 -12.60 -11.65 -9.44
CA TYR A 137 -12.65 -11.37 -8.01
C TYR A 137 -13.75 -10.36 -7.75
N ASP A 138 -14.72 -10.74 -6.92
CA ASP A 138 -15.83 -9.87 -6.54
C ASP A 138 -15.37 -8.87 -5.46
N TYR A 139 -14.58 -7.87 -5.87
CA TYR A 139 -14.25 -6.74 -5.00
C TYR A 139 -15.46 -5.84 -4.70
N THR A 140 -16.61 -6.13 -5.33
CA THR A 140 -17.83 -5.32 -5.28
C THR A 140 -18.69 -5.64 -4.07
N ASP A 141 -18.38 -6.74 -3.38
CA ASP A 141 -19.15 -7.27 -2.27
C ASP A 141 -18.87 -6.50 -0.97
N ILE A 142 -19.00 -5.16 -1.01
CA ILE A 142 -19.19 -4.38 0.20
C ILE A 142 -20.53 -4.84 0.78
N ASP A 143 -20.49 -5.59 1.87
CA ASP A 143 -21.70 -6.17 2.44
C ASP A 143 -22.65 -5.07 2.99
N GLU A 144 -23.88 -5.45 3.34
CA GLU A 144 -24.87 -4.51 3.88
C GLU A 144 -24.44 -3.85 5.19
N GLU A 145 -23.63 -4.53 6.00
CA GLU A 145 -23.09 -3.96 7.25
C GLU A 145 -22.05 -2.88 6.93
N GLN A 146 -21.14 -3.15 6.00
CA GLN A 146 -20.15 -2.20 5.50
C GLN A 146 -20.81 -1.00 4.82
N HIS A 147 -21.88 -1.19 4.04
CA HIS A 147 -22.67 -0.09 3.47
C HIS A 147 -23.34 0.77 4.54
N ARG A 148 -24.00 0.14 5.51
CA ARG A 148 -24.61 0.85 6.65
C ARG A 148 -23.55 1.62 7.42
N TYR A 149 -22.41 0.99 7.67
CA TYR A 149 -21.28 1.59 8.34
C TYR A 149 -20.79 2.86 7.64
N ILE A 150 -20.51 2.78 6.33
CA ILE A 150 -20.11 3.93 5.50
C ILE A 150 -21.14 5.06 5.59
N GLY A 151 -22.44 4.74 5.58
CA GLY A 151 -23.52 5.70 5.74
C GLY A 151 -23.49 6.47 7.07
N THR A 152 -22.93 5.88 8.13
CA THR A 152 -22.81 6.54 9.45
C THR A 152 -21.63 7.51 9.55
N LEU A 153 -20.62 7.40 8.69
CA LEU A 153 -19.37 8.18 8.77
C LEU A 153 -19.62 9.70 8.73
N ALA A 154 -20.52 10.16 7.85
CA ALA A 154 -20.87 11.58 7.76
C ALA A 154 -21.54 12.13 9.03
N GLY A 155 -22.23 11.26 9.78
CA GLY A 155 -22.87 11.60 11.06
C GLY A 155 -21.89 11.76 12.21
N MET A 156 -20.73 11.08 12.15
CA MET A 156 -19.71 11.12 13.21
C MET A 156 -19.11 12.53 13.39
N LEU A 157 -18.99 13.29 12.29
CA LEU A 157 -18.42 14.65 12.28
C LEU A 157 -19.21 15.69 13.06
N MET A 158 -20.46 15.41 13.42
CA MET A 158 -21.27 16.37 14.20
C MET A 158 -20.60 16.71 15.54
N GLN A 159 -19.85 15.77 16.12
CA GLN A 159 -19.24 15.88 17.44
C GLN A 159 -17.85 16.54 17.44
N ALA A 160 -17.21 16.68 16.27
CA ALA A 160 -15.86 17.22 16.17
C ALA A 160 -15.83 18.76 16.06
N ASN A 161 -14.84 19.37 16.71
CA ASN A 161 -14.59 20.82 16.79
C ASN A 161 -13.65 21.31 15.66
N TYR A 162 -13.97 20.97 14.41
CA TYR A 162 -13.25 21.48 13.24
C TYR A 162 -13.71 22.88 12.84
N ALA A 163 -12.83 23.64 12.17
CA ALA A 163 -13.22 24.84 11.45
C ALA A 163 -14.33 24.51 10.43
N ALA A 164 -15.27 25.44 10.20
CA ALA A 164 -16.50 25.16 9.44
C ALA A 164 -16.24 24.62 8.03
N ASN A 165 -15.22 25.16 7.34
CA ASN A 165 -14.80 24.71 6.01
C ASN A 165 -14.22 23.28 6.03
N ILE A 166 -13.33 22.97 6.98
CA ILE A 166 -12.76 21.62 7.16
C ILE A 166 -13.88 20.63 7.48
N LYS A 167 -14.80 21.00 8.38
CA LYS A 167 -15.96 20.18 8.74
C LYS A 167 -16.83 19.89 7.52
N ALA A 168 -17.10 20.89 6.67
CA ALA A 168 -17.89 20.71 5.46
C ALA A 168 -17.21 19.78 4.45
N THR A 169 -15.90 19.95 4.22
CA THR A 169 -15.09 19.09 3.35
C THR A 169 -15.08 17.65 3.86
N LEU A 170 -14.72 17.43 5.13
CA LEU A 170 -14.70 16.09 5.73
C LEU A 170 -16.09 15.45 5.68
N LYS A 171 -17.17 16.21 5.89
CA LYS A 171 -18.54 15.67 5.87
C LYS A 171 -18.96 15.19 4.49
N ARG A 172 -18.61 15.97 3.46
CA ARG A 172 -18.85 15.59 2.07
C ARG A 172 -18.05 14.32 1.71
N ASP A 173 -16.78 14.28 2.11
CA ASP A 173 -15.85 13.25 1.65
C ASP A 173 -15.84 11.98 2.52
N ALA A 174 -16.35 12.03 3.75
CA ALA A 174 -16.46 10.91 4.69
C ALA A 174 -16.90 9.58 4.06
N PRO A 175 -18.06 9.50 3.37
CA PRO A 175 -18.50 8.26 2.76
C PRO A 175 -17.67 7.86 1.53
N ILE A 176 -17.14 8.83 0.78
CA ILE A 176 -16.34 8.59 -0.43
C ILE A 176 -15.00 7.95 -0.06
N ILE A 177 -14.28 8.59 0.87
CA ILE A 177 -12.98 8.12 1.34
C ILE A 177 -13.13 6.83 2.14
N GLY A 178 -14.17 6.72 2.98
CA GLY A 178 -14.47 5.47 3.69
C GLY A 178 -14.71 4.29 2.75
N THR A 179 -15.46 4.50 1.67
CA THR A 179 -15.67 3.49 0.62
C THR A 179 -14.35 3.13 -0.06
N GLN A 180 -13.55 4.13 -0.44
CA GLN A 180 -12.27 3.89 -1.11
C GLN A 180 -11.31 3.09 -0.22
N LEU A 181 -11.16 3.44 1.06
CA LEU A 181 -10.29 2.71 2.00
C LEU A 181 -10.72 1.23 2.13
N LEU A 182 -12.02 0.96 2.16
CA LEU A 182 -12.53 -0.41 2.25
C LEU A 182 -12.29 -1.21 0.95
N LEU A 183 -12.50 -0.58 -0.21
CA LEU A 183 -12.18 -1.20 -1.50
C LEU A 183 -10.68 -1.50 -1.63
N GLN A 184 -9.83 -0.57 -1.18
CA GLN A 184 -8.38 -0.74 -1.17
C GLN A 184 -7.94 -1.87 -0.24
N GLU A 185 -8.58 -2.04 0.91
CA GLU A 185 -8.33 -3.17 1.82
C GLU A 185 -8.53 -4.50 1.09
N LYS A 186 -9.65 -4.65 0.36
CA LYS A 186 -9.96 -5.87 -0.41
C LYS A 186 -9.03 -6.09 -1.60
N GLN A 187 -8.70 -5.03 -2.33
CA GLN A 187 -7.78 -5.10 -3.47
C GLN A 187 -6.37 -5.49 -3.01
N LEU A 188 -5.91 -4.89 -1.91
CA LEU A 188 -4.61 -5.19 -1.31
C LEU A 188 -4.55 -6.65 -0.87
N ASP A 189 -5.58 -7.17 -0.19
CA ASP A 189 -5.65 -8.57 0.20
C ASP A 189 -5.44 -9.54 -0.98
N ASN A 190 -6.07 -9.26 -2.13
CA ASN A 190 -5.87 -10.08 -3.32
C ASN A 190 -4.45 -9.98 -3.88
N ILE A 191 -3.93 -8.76 -4.05
CA ILE A 191 -2.56 -8.54 -4.56
C ILE A 191 -1.54 -9.23 -3.66
N LEU A 192 -1.71 -9.12 -2.34
CA LEU A 192 -0.87 -9.80 -1.36
C LEU A 192 -1.01 -11.33 -1.44
N GLY A 193 -2.20 -11.86 -1.71
CA GLY A 193 -2.41 -13.29 -1.96
C GLY A 193 -1.64 -13.79 -3.19
N ILE A 194 -1.71 -13.06 -4.29
CA ILE A 194 -0.95 -13.35 -5.53
C ILE A 194 0.55 -13.29 -5.25
N LEU A 195 1.02 -12.25 -4.56
CA LEU A 195 2.42 -12.09 -4.18
C LEU A 195 2.93 -13.24 -3.32
N LYS A 196 2.21 -13.61 -2.26
CA LYS A 196 2.56 -14.76 -1.40
C LYS A 196 2.75 -16.02 -2.22
N ALA A 197 1.84 -16.30 -3.15
CA ALA A 197 1.93 -17.46 -4.04
C ALA A 197 3.17 -17.40 -4.96
N ARG A 198 3.44 -16.24 -5.57
CA ARG A 198 4.57 -16.05 -6.48
C ARG A 198 5.91 -16.11 -5.76
N ILE A 199 6.04 -15.49 -4.60
CA ILE A 199 7.25 -15.57 -3.76
C ILE A 199 7.47 -17.00 -3.27
N ALA A 200 6.43 -17.75 -2.91
CA ALA A 200 6.59 -19.16 -2.55
C ALA A 200 7.18 -19.99 -3.71
N ILE A 201 6.71 -19.77 -4.94
CA ILE A 201 7.25 -20.42 -6.15
C ILE A 201 8.71 -19.97 -6.37
N GLY A 202 8.96 -18.66 -6.34
CA GLY A 202 10.28 -18.07 -6.51
C GLY A 202 11.30 -18.57 -5.48
N ASN A 203 10.91 -18.65 -4.21
CA ASN A 203 11.73 -19.17 -3.13
C ASN A 203 12.08 -20.65 -3.33
N LYS A 204 11.14 -21.44 -3.84
CA LYS A 204 11.38 -22.85 -4.17
C LYS A 204 12.36 -22.99 -5.33
N ILE A 205 12.18 -22.22 -6.39
CA ILE A 205 13.11 -22.18 -7.53
C ILE A 205 14.50 -21.75 -7.03
N TYR A 206 14.57 -20.68 -6.25
CA TYR A 206 15.83 -20.15 -5.74
C TYR A 206 16.58 -21.16 -4.87
N LEU A 207 15.88 -21.83 -3.94
CA LEU A 207 16.44 -22.91 -3.11
C LEU A 207 17.05 -24.01 -3.97
N ASN A 208 16.30 -24.47 -4.97
CA ASN A 208 16.75 -25.56 -5.83
C ASN A 208 17.97 -25.15 -6.64
N GLU A 209 17.90 -24.03 -7.36
CA GLU A 209 18.92 -23.62 -8.34
C GLU A 209 20.19 -23.04 -7.69
N ASN A 210 20.09 -22.36 -6.54
CA ASN A 210 21.19 -21.57 -5.98
C ASN A 210 21.78 -22.15 -4.70
N VAL A 211 21.08 -23.09 -4.06
CA VAL A 211 21.51 -23.67 -2.78
C VAL A 211 21.65 -25.18 -2.90
N MET A 212 20.60 -25.89 -3.33
CA MET A 212 20.63 -27.35 -3.40
C MET A 212 21.47 -27.85 -4.57
N ALA A 213 21.20 -27.41 -5.80
CA ALA A 213 21.89 -27.90 -7.00
C ALA A 213 23.41 -27.71 -6.93
N PRO A 214 23.96 -26.54 -6.56
CA PRO A 214 25.40 -26.40 -6.39
C PRO A 214 25.96 -27.30 -5.29
N TYR A 215 25.24 -27.46 -4.16
CA TYR A 215 25.73 -28.26 -3.04
C TYR A 215 25.83 -29.76 -3.33
N ILE A 216 24.91 -30.29 -4.15
CA ILE A 216 24.88 -31.72 -4.50
C ILE A 216 25.73 -32.07 -5.71
N ASP A 217 26.14 -31.07 -6.50
CA ASP A 217 27.01 -31.25 -7.65
C ASP A 217 28.44 -31.53 -7.17
N MET A 218 28.81 -32.80 -7.16
CA MET A 218 30.14 -33.26 -6.74
C MET A 218 31.18 -33.13 -7.87
N ASP A 219 30.75 -32.88 -9.11
CA ASP A 219 31.62 -32.80 -10.27
C ASP A 219 32.16 -31.38 -10.47
N ASN A 220 31.42 -30.36 -10.01
CA ASN A 220 31.83 -28.96 -10.08
C ASN A 220 32.13 -28.39 -8.69
N PRO A 221 33.33 -27.83 -8.45
CA PRO A 221 33.64 -27.17 -7.18
C PRO A 221 32.67 -26.02 -6.87
N VAL A 222 32.06 -26.06 -5.68
CA VAL A 222 31.22 -24.96 -5.19
C VAL A 222 32.07 -23.75 -4.83
N ASP A 223 31.70 -22.59 -5.35
CA ASP A 223 32.10 -21.32 -4.76
C ASP A 223 31.48 -21.19 -3.36
N GLN A 224 32.33 -21.33 -2.34
CA GLN A 224 31.90 -21.37 -0.95
C GLN A 224 31.28 -20.05 -0.49
N GLU A 225 31.82 -18.91 -0.91
CA GLU A 225 31.33 -17.60 -0.49
C GLU A 225 29.97 -17.31 -1.11
N MET A 226 29.85 -17.54 -2.42
CA MET A 226 28.58 -17.38 -3.13
C MET A 226 27.53 -18.35 -2.59
N TRP A 227 27.88 -19.60 -2.29
CA TRP A 227 26.92 -20.57 -1.75
C TRP A 227 26.42 -20.19 -0.35
N VAL A 228 27.32 -19.76 0.54
CA VAL A 228 26.94 -19.29 1.88
C VAL A 228 26.01 -18.08 1.78
N GLU A 229 26.29 -17.13 0.89
CA GLU A 229 25.44 -15.95 0.72
C GLU A 229 24.09 -16.32 0.11
N ASN A 230 24.05 -17.20 -0.90
CA ASN A 230 22.79 -17.69 -1.46
C ASN A 230 21.92 -18.39 -0.40
N ARG A 231 22.53 -19.22 0.45
CA ARG A 231 21.80 -19.89 1.54
C ARG A 231 21.28 -18.89 2.57
N ARG A 232 22.09 -17.92 2.98
CA ARG A 232 21.67 -16.85 3.89
C ARG A 232 20.52 -16.04 3.28
N HIS A 233 20.62 -15.72 2.00
CA HIS A 233 19.59 -15.03 1.24
C HIS A 233 18.28 -15.81 1.20
N TRP A 234 18.32 -17.12 0.94
CA TRP A 234 17.13 -17.98 0.98
C TRP A 234 16.41 -17.94 2.35
N PHE A 235 17.15 -17.91 3.46
CA PHE A 235 16.54 -17.76 4.79
C PHE A 235 15.90 -16.39 5.00
N ARG A 236 16.51 -15.29 4.53
CA ARG A 236 15.90 -13.95 4.57
C ARG A 236 14.60 -13.91 3.77
N LEU A 237 14.57 -14.58 2.62
CA LEU A 237 13.37 -14.71 1.78
C LEU A 237 12.18 -15.40 2.49
N GLN A 238 12.43 -16.24 3.50
CA GLN A 238 11.36 -16.83 4.31
C GLN A 238 10.72 -15.83 5.28
N GLN A 239 11.44 -14.73 5.61
CA GLN A 239 10.98 -13.70 6.53
C GLN A 239 10.10 -12.63 5.87
N VAL A 240 9.84 -12.76 4.56
CA VAL A 240 9.05 -11.83 3.75
C VAL A 240 7.54 -11.98 4.03
N THR A 241 7.07 -13.18 4.39
CA THR A 241 5.64 -13.48 4.58
C THR A 241 4.96 -12.66 5.69
N PRO A 242 5.54 -12.51 6.91
CA PRO A 242 4.95 -11.70 7.97
C PRO A 242 4.72 -10.24 7.59
N ILE A 243 5.49 -9.70 6.64
CA ILE A 243 5.38 -8.30 6.29
C ILE A 243 4.09 -8.01 5.51
N PHE A 244 3.56 -8.99 4.79
CA PHE A 244 2.24 -8.85 4.19
C PHE A 244 1.14 -8.64 5.21
N GLU A 245 1.23 -9.30 6.38
CA GLU A 245 0.28 -9.10 7.47
C GLU A 245 0.38 -7.67 8.00
N LYS A 246 1.59 -7.14 8.15
CA LYS A 246 1.83 -5.75 8.57
C LYS A 246 1.29 -4.72 7.58
N VAL A 247 1.40 -4.98 6.27
CA VAL A 247 0.80 -4.12 5.23
C VAL A 247 -0.74 -4.10 5.35
N GLN A 248 -1.36 -5.26 5.60
CA GLN A 248 -2.81 -5.35 5.84
C GLN A 248 -3.22 -4.62 7.12
N GLU A 249 -2.43 -4.75 8.19
CA GLU A 249 -2.64 -4.03 9.45
C GLU A 249 -2.51 -2.52 9.27
N ALA A 250 -1.53 -2.04 8.50
CA ALA A 250 -1.36 -0.62 8.18
C ALA A 250 -2.58 -0.04 7.45
N GLN A 251 -3.12 -0.78 6.47
CA GLN A 251 -4.33 -0.34 5.75
C GLN A 251 -5.55 -0.27 6.69
N LYS A 252 -5.71 -1.27 7.58
CA LYS A 252 -6.77 -1.25 8.60
C LYS A 252 -6.58 -0.09 9.58
N ALA A 253 -5.35 0.16 10.02
CA ALA A 253 -5.03 1.26 10.91
C ALA A 253 -5.31 2.62 10.26
N LEU A 254 -5.05 2.78 8.96
CA LEU A 254 -5.41 4.00 8.23
C LEU A 254 -6.93 4.20 8.20
N ARG A 255 -7.70 3.14 7.94
CA ARG A 255 -9.16 3.19 7.98
C ARG A 255 -9.68 3.57 9.37
N VAL A 256 -9.16 2.94 10.43
CA VAL A 256 -9.52 3.29 11.82
C VAL A 256 -9.15 4.75 12.14
N SER A 257 -7.98 5.21 11.69
CA SER A 257 -7.55 6.59 11.89
C SER A 257 -8.48 7.60 11.21
N TRP A 258 -8.93 7.29 9.98
CA TRP A 258 -9.95 8.09 9.28
C TRP A 258 -11.22 8.22 10.12
N GLU A 259 -11.72 7.11 10.67
CA GLU A 259 -12.93 7.09 11.49
C GLU A 259 -12.78 7.87 12.79
N ASP A 260 -11.64 7.72 13.46
CA ASP A 260 -11.35 8.38 14.73
C ASP A 260 -11.28 9.91 14.55
N ILE A 261 -10.80 10.38 13.41
CA ILE A 261 -10.79 11.80 13.05
C ILE A 261 -12.18 12.31 12.73
N LEU A 262 -12.99 11.53 12.02
CA LEU A 262 -14.39 11.88 11.82
C LEU A 262 -15.13 12.01 13.16
N ARG A 263 -14.71 11.28 14.20
CA ARG A 263 -15.23 11.39 15.58
C ARG A 263 -14.55 12.49 16.42
N GLY A 264 -13.50 13.14 15.93
CA GLY A 264 -12.71 14.12 16.68
C GLY A 264 -11.91 13.52 17.84
N LYS A 265 -11.48 12.25 17.72
CA LYS A 265 -10.57 11.61 18.67
C LYS A 265 -9.12 12.01 18.38
N LYS A 266 -8.30 11.96 19.44
CA LYS A 266 -6.98 12.59 19.51
C LYS A 266 -5.79 11.72 19.07
N ASP A 267 -6.00 10.44 18.76
CA ASP A 267 -4.90 9.47 18.69
C ASP A 267 -4.79 8.81 17.30
N ALA A 268 -4.05 9.44 16.40
CA ALA A 268 -3.76 8.93 15.04
C ALA A 268 -2.34 8.32 14.92
N GLY A 269 -1.60 8.15 16.03
CA GLY A 269 -0.18 7.79 16.01
C GLY A 269 0.13 6.38 15.50
N ALA A 270 -0.84 5.46 15.51
CA ALA A 270 -0.64 4.05 15.23
C ALA A 270 -0.18 3.74 13.79
N VAL A 271 -0.54 4.58 12.81
CA VAL A 271 -0.20 4.34 11.39
C VAL A 271 1.31 4.47 11.14
N SER A 272 1.96 5.45 11.77
CA SER A 272 3.38 5.76 11.54
C SER A 272 4.35 4.60 11.85
N THR A 273 4.06 3.82 12.90
CA THR A 273 4.91 2.69 13.31
C THR A 273 4.81 1.53 12.33
N MET A 274 3.63 1.29 11.75
CA MET A 274 3.42 0.20 10.79
C MET A 274 4.06 0.51 9.43
N LEU A 275 4.23 1.77 9.06
CA LEU A 275 4.85 2.17 7.78
C LEU A 275 6.35 1.88 7.72
N ILE A 276 7.05 1.96 8.86
CA ILE A 276 8.48 1.60 8.97
C ILE A 276 8.72 0.17 8.48
N ASP A 277 7.81 -0.74 8.82
CA ASP A 277 7.92 -2.14 8.42
C ASP A 277 7.68 -2.36 6.91
N ILE A 278 6.87 -1.52 6.26
CA ILE A 278 6.66 -1.56 4.81
C ILE A 278 7.91 -1.06 4.07
N ASP A 279 8.53 0.01 4.55
CA ASP A 279 9.79 0.52 3.98
C ASP A 279 10.94 -0.49 4.12
N GLU A 280 11.01 -1.21 5.24
CA GLU A 280 11.98 -2.29 5.45
C GLU A 280 11.76 -3.45 4.46
N PHE A 281 10.50 -3.78 4.15
CA PHE A 281 10.17 -4.78 3.14
C PHE A 281 10.58 -4.37 1.74
N VAL A 282 10.21 -3.17 1.31
CA VAL A 282 10.59 -2.63 -0.01
C VAL A 282 12.11 -2.62 -0.13
N SER A 283 12.81 -2.22 0.93
CA SER A 283 14.28 -2.26 0.99
C SER A 283 14.83 -3.69 0.87
N THR A 284 14.19 -4.66 1.51
CA THR A 284 14.56 -6.09 1.44
C THR A 284 14.37 -6.64 0.03
N LEU A 285 13.27 -6.30 -0.65
CA LEU A 285 13.02 -6.71 -2.02
C LEU A 285 13.99 -6.05 -3.02
N HIS A 286 14.29 -4.76 -2.85
CA HIS A 286 15.35 -4.09 -3.62
C HIS A 286 16.73 -4.75 -3.43
N ALA A 287 17.05 -5.19 -2.21
CA ALA A 287 18.28 -5.94 -1.97
C ALA A 287 18.31 -7.28 -2.74
N LEU A 288 17.15 -7.92 -2.92
CA LEU A 288 16.99 -9.12 -3.72
C LEU A 288 17.19 -8.88 -5.22
N GLU A 289 16.69 -7.76 -5.75
CA GLU A 289 16.97 -7.34 -7.13
C GLU A 289 18.48 -7.16 -7.36
N LYS A 290 19.17 -6.46 -6.46
CA LYS A 290 20.62 -6.22 -6.55
C LYS A 290 21.45 -7.51 -6.51
N ALA A 291 21.11 -8.44 -5.63
CA ALA A 291 21.81 -9.72 -5.53
C ALA A 291 21.70 -10.55 -6.82
N LYS A 292 20.52 -10.55 -7.46
CA LYS A 292 20.31 -11.20 -8.76
C LYS A 292 21.12 -10.54 -9.89
N ALA A 293 21.18 -9.20 -9.90
CA ALA A 293 21.91 -8.45 -10.91
C ALA A 293 23.43 -8.70 -10.85
N ALA A 294 24.00 -8.74 -9.64
CA ALA A 294 25.43 -9.03 -9.44
C ALA A 294 25.82 -10.40 -10.03
N LYS A 295 25.00 -11.43 -9.80
CA LYS A 295 25.24 -12.79 -10.34
C LYS A 295 25.21 -12.83 -11.88
N ARG A 296 24.31 -12.08 -12.52
CA ARG A 296 24.23 -12.03 -13.99
C ARG A 296 25.48 -11.40 -14.62
N ILE A 297 26.05 -10.38 -13.97
CA ILE A 297 27.27 -9.71 -14.44
C ILE A 297 28.47 -10.66 -14.33
N GLU A 298 28.58 -11.38 -13.22
CA GLU A 298 29.66 -12.36 -13.01
C GLU A 298 29.60 -13.51 -14.02
N GLN A 299 28.41 -14.04 -14.31
CA GLN A 299 28.22 -15.09 -15.31
C GLN A 299 28.50 -14.61 -16.74
N ALA A 300 28.21 -13.35 -17.06
CA ALA A 300 28.50 -12.77 -18.38
C ALA A 300 30.01 -12.53 -18.59
N GLY A 301 30.74 -12.16 -17.53
CA GLY A 301 32.19 -11.93 -17.60
C GLY A 301 33.06 -13.20 -17.64
N GLN A 302 32.47 -14.39 -17.48
CA GLN A 302 33.16 -15.69 -17.63
C GLN A 302 33.02 -16.29 -19.04
N ILE A 303 32.31 -15.61 -19.96
CA ILE A 303 32.06 -16.07 -21.34
C ILE A 303 33.02 -15.38 -22.35
N ASP A 304 33.83 -14.43 -21.89
CA ASP A 304 34.90 -13.76 -22.67
C ASP A 304 36.29 -14.32 -22.31
#